data_AF-A0A6A4X4W0-F1
#
_entry.id   AF-A0A6A4X4W0-F1
#
_cell.length_a   1.000
_cell.length_b   1.000
_cell.length_c   1.000
_cell.angle_alpha   90.00
_cell.angle_beta   90.00
_cell.angle_gamma   90.00
#
_symmetry.space_group_name_H-M   'P 1'
#
loop_
_entity.id
_entity.type
_entity.pdbx_description
1 polymer ?
#
loop_
_entity_poly.entity_id
_entity_poly.type
_entity_poly.pdbx_seq_one_letter_code
_entity_poly.pdbx_strand_id
1 'polypeptide(L)'
;MSSASLPTHSKDLVDGSEDRAPKGLMSVGGLTVLCLWYMFSGCTLFLNKYILSYLNGDPTVLGVCQLLFTTVCGFIQLNVTQYFTKQSSTSIRSPTFLLNMLVVGILRFGTVVLSLVSLKFVAVSFTETVKSSAPLFTVLISRCMLGEVTGVLVNCSLIPVMLGLALCSSNELSFDIRGFTAALSTNMVECCQNVYSKMLISGDKYKYTPTELQLYLCVFAGSPTGLQFYLCVFAGSPTELQFYLCVFAGSPTELQFYLCVFAGRPTELQFYTSLSSVLVQLPVTYFLVGPAQLQTVTPELLQALALNGVVFHLQSFTAYILMGYISPVTYSVANTLKRALLIWFSVVIFGNPVTVLSAVGTAIVLVGVLCYNRAQQYEAAAGAPPPLPPAEEPDSVTVER
;
A
#
# COMPACT_ATOMS: atom_id res chain seq x y z
N MET A 1 56.01 3.78 43.76
CA MET A 1 54.59 3.40 43.85
C MET A 1 53.82 4.28 42.89
N SER A 2 53.43 3.68 41.77
CA SER A 2 52.69 4.27 40.66
C SER A 2 51.23 3.82 40.77
N SER A 3 50.28 4.76 40.65
CA SER A 3 48.93 4.52 40.13
C SER A 3 48.13 5.83 40.17
N ALA A 4 48.30 6.65 39.12
CA ALA A 4 47.30 7.64 38.75
C ALA A 4 46.39 6.99 37.71
N SER A 5 45.11 6.82 38.07
CA SER A 5 44.06 6.20 37.29
C SER A 5 43.69 7.05 36.07
N LEU A 6 43.71 6.44 34.88
CA LEU A 6 43.15 7.02 33.65
C LEU A 6 41.62 7.14 33.76
N PRO A 7 41.01 8.22 33.23
CA PRO A 7 39.56 8.30 33.07
C PRO A 7 39.10 7.42 31.91
N THR A 8 38.11 6.57 32.18
CA THR A 8 37.46 5.65 31.25
C THR A 8 36.57 6.42 30.27
N HIS A 9 37.06 6.63 29.03
CA HIS A 9 36.24 7.08 27.90
C HIS A 9 35.36 5.94 27.42
N SER A 10 34.13 5.84 27.93
CA SER A 10 33.09 4.93 27.41
C SER A 10 31.73 5.29 28.04
N LYS A 11 31.15 6.44 27.68
CA LYS A 11 29.75 6.76 28.04
C LYS A 11 28.93 7.60 27.06
N ASP A 12 29.43 7.88 25.85
CA ASP A 12 28.75 8.79 24.90
C ASP A 12 28.40 8.15 23.54
N LEU A 13 27.78 6.97 23.51
CA LEU A 13 27.30 6.35 22.24
C LEU A 13 25.93 5.66 22.36
N VAL A 14 25.11 6.04 23.33
CA VAL A 14 23.70 5.60 23.41
C VAL A 14 22.82 6.80 23.74
N ASP A 15 22.76 7.76 22.84
CA ASP A 15 21.61 8.66 22.75
C ASP A 15 21.45 9.14 21.30
N GLY A 16 20.24 9.09 20.77
CA GLY A 16 19.94 9.45 19.37
C GLY A 16 18.99 8.54 18.61
N SER A 17 18.34 7.57 19.26
CA SER A 17 17.09 7.02 18.75
C SER A 17 15.92 7.77 19.40
N GLU A 18 15.72 9.04 19.01
CA GLU A 18 14.41 9.66 19.18
C GLU A 18 13.39 8.77 18.48
N ASP A 19 12.52 8.14 19.27
CA ASP A 19 11.35 7.41 18.83
C ASP A 19 10.37 8.45 18.24
N ARG A 20 10.61 8.86 16.98
CA ARG A 20 9.88 9.94 16.33
C ARG A 20 8.49 9.45 15.94
N ALA A 21 7.48 10.04 16.58
CA ALA A 21 6.07 9.75 16.35
C ALA A 21 5.73 9.82 14.85
N PRO A 22 4.96 8.86 14.31
CA PRO A 22 4.55 8.90 12.90
C PRO A 22 3.80 10.21 12.62
N LYS A 23 4.29 10.98 11.65
CA LYS A 23 3.59 12.18 11.15
C LYS A 23 2.21 11.75 10.68
N GLY A 24 1.17 12.15 11.42
CA GLY A 24 -0.21 11.74 11.16
C GLY A 24 -0.70 12.09 9.75
N LEU A 25 -1.84 11.52 9.36
CA LEU A 25 -2.44 11.66 8.02
C LEU A 25 -2.60 13.13 7.58
N MET A 26 -2.82 14.04 8.53
CA MET A 26 -3.04 15.47 8.27
C MET A 26 -1.75 16.23 7.91
N SER A 27 -0.60 15.57 7.87
CA SER A 27 0.60 16.14 7.27
C SER A 27 0.44 16.27 5.75
N VAL A 28 0.98 17.33 5.16
CA VAL A 28 0.97 17.57 3.70
C VAL A 28 1.54 16.36 2.95
N GLY A 29 2.60 15.74 3.47
CA GLY A 29 3.18 14.52 2.91
C GLY A 29 2.23 13.32 2.97
N GLY A 30 1.59 13.07 4.11
CA GLY A 30 0.61 11.98 4.27
C GLY A 30 -0.58 12.10 3.32
N LEU A 31 -1.15 13.31 3.20
CA LEU A 31 -2.26 13.57 2.27
C LEU A 31 -1.82 13.42 0.80
N THR A 32 -0.62 13.89 0.45
CA THR A 32 -0.07 13.75 -0.91
C THR A 32 0.07 12.28 -1.30
N VAL A 33 0.64 11.46 -0.41
CA VAL A 33 0.79 10.01 -0.64
C VAL A 33 -0.57 9.32 -0.73
N LEU A 34 -1.55 9.72 0.09
CA LEU A 34 -2.92 9.20 0.01
C LEU A 34 -3.54 9.47 -1.38
N CYS A 35 -3.47 10.72 -1.85
CA CYS A 35 -4.02 11.10 -3.16
C CYS A 35 -3.35 10.35 -4.31
N LEU A 36 -2.01 10.23 -4.28
CA LEU A 36 -1.25 9.47 -5.28
C LEU A 36 -1.65 7.99 -5.27
N TRP A 37 -1.81 7.38 -4.09
CA TRP A 37 -2.25 6.00 -3.97
C TRP A 37 -3.62 5.76 -4.57
N TYR A 38 -4.57 6.68 -4.35
CA TYR A 38 -5.91 6.59 -4.94
C TYR A 38 -5.88 6.74 -6.46
N MET A 39 -5.13 7.73 -6.94
CA MET A 39 -4.95 7.98 -8.38
C MET A 39 -4.36 6.76 -9.09
N PHE A 40 -3.21 6.25 -8.62
CA PHE A 40 -2.60 5.07 -9.22
C PHE A 40 -3.48 3.83 -9.09
N SER A 41 -4.23 3.67 -8.01
CA SER A 41 -5.22 2.59 -7.89
C SER A 41 -6.33 2.68 -8.95
N GLY A 42 -6.84 3.88 -9.21
CA GLY A 42 -7.83 4.12 -10.27
C GLY A 42 -7.26 3.86 -11.66
N CYS A 43 -6.05 4.34 -11.94
CA CYS A 43 -5.37 4.11 -13.21
C CYS A 43 -5.09 2.63 -13.47
N THR A 44 -4.59 1.89 -12.45
CA THR A 44 -4.41 0.43 -12.55
C THR A 44 -5.73 -0.26 -12.84
N LEU A 45 -6.80 0.08 -12.11
CA LEU A 45 -8.11 -0.53 -12.29
C LEU A 45 -8.65 -0.28 -13.71
N PHE A 46 -8.51 0.95 -14.19
CA PHE A 46 -8.86 1.33 -15.56
C PHE A 46 -8.09 0.51 -16.59
N LEU A 47 -6.76 0.53 -16.51
CA LEU A 47 -5.89 -0.18 -17.43
C LEU A 47 -6.11 -1.70 -17.39
N ASN A 48 -6.37 -2.28 -16.21
CA ASN A 48 -6.70 -3.70 -16.08
C ASN A 48 -7.95 -4.04 -16.89
N LYS A 49 -9.04 -3.28 -16.69
CA LYS A 49 -10.28 -3.54 -17.42
C LYS A 49 -10.13 -3.25 -18.92
N TYR A 50 -9.38 -2.21 -19.27
CA TYR A 50 -9.09 -1.86 -20.66
C TYR A 50 -8.37 -3.00 -21.40
N ILE A 51 -7.28 -3.50 -20.82
CA ILE A 51 -6.49 -4.61 -21.38
C ILE A 51 -7.34 -5.88 -21.50
N LEU A 52 -8.11 -6.23 -20.47
CA LEU A 52 -8.89 -7.46 -20.45
C LEU A 52 -10.12 -7.42 -21.37
N SER A 53 -10.74 -6.24 -21.56
CA SER A 53 -12.03 -6.14 -22.27
C SER A 53 -11.91 -5.61 -23.69
N TYR A 54 -10.95 -4.73 -23.98
CA TYR A 54 -10.79 -4.11 -25.30
C TYR A 54 -9.62 -4.70 -26.09
N LEU A 55 -8.50 -4.96 -25.42
CA LEU A 55 -7.31 -5.56 -26.07
C LEU A 55 -7.32 -7.09 -26.03
N ASN A 56 -8.36 -7.71 -25.44
CA ASN A 56 -8.48 -9.16 -25.26
C ASN A 56 -7.24 -9.81 -24.61
N GLY A 57 -6.56 -9.06 -23.74
CA GLY A 57 -5.38 -9.54 -23.04
C GLY A 57 -5.72 -10.67 -22.07
N ASP A 58 -4.80 -11.63 -21.92
CA ASP A 58 -4.96 -12.70 -20.95
C ASP A 58 -4.67 -12.19 -19.51
N PRO A 59 -5.53 -12.47 -18.51
CA PRO A 59 -5.33 -12.03 -17.13
C PRO A 59 -4.07 -12.60 -16.47
N THR A 60 -3.62 -13.79 -16.88
CA THR A 60 -2.39 -14.39 -16.38
C THR A 60 -1.18 -13.61 -16.89
N VAL A 61 -1.15 -13.32 -18.20
CA VAL A 61 -0.08 -12.52 -18.83
C VAL A 61 -0.02 -11.12 -18.22
N LEU A 62 -1.17 -10.47 -18.04
CA LEU A 62 -1.28 -9.17 -17.37
C LEU A 62 -0.71 -9.24 -15.94
N GLY A 63 -1.07 -10.26 -15.17
CA GLY A 63 -0.56 -10.46 -13.81
C GLY A 63 0.94 -10.70 -13.76
N VAL A 64 1.50 -11.42 -14.74
CA VAL A 64 2.96 -11.59 -14.86
C VAL A 64 3.61 -10.25 -15.13
N CYS A 65 3.14 -9.51 -16.13
CA CYS A 65 3.70 -8.20 -16.46
C CYS A 65 3.67 -7.27 -15.24
N GLN A 66 2.57 -7.22 -14.49
CA GLN A 66 2.48 -6.42 -13.26
C GLN A 66 3.57 -6.74 -12.24
N LEU A 67 3.78 -8.02 -11.93
CA LEU A 67 4.75 -8.43 -10.92
C LEU A 67 6.20 -8.33 -11.42
N LEU A 68 6.42 -8.57 -12.72
CA LEU A 68 7.73 -8.47 -13.36
C LEU A 68 8.18 -7.01 -13.43
N PHE A 69 7.31 -6.08 -13.88
CA PHE A 69 7.59 -4.64 -13.85
C PHE A 69 7.77 -4.13 -12.42
N THR A 70 6.96 -4.58 -11.45
CA THR A 70 7.17 -4.20 -10.03
C THR A 70 8.54 -4.63 -9.53
N THR A 71 9.01 -5.82 -9.93
CA THR A 71 10.33 -6.31 -9.54
C THR A 71 11.46 -5.51 -10.19
N VAL A 72 11.34 -5.21 -11.49
CA VAL A 72 12.33 -4.41 -12.22
C VAL A 72 12.37 -2.97 -11.69
N CYS A 73 11.22 -2.32 -11.53
CA CYS A 73 11.14 -0.98 -10.97
C CYS A 73 11.65 -0.95 -9.53
N GLY A 74 11.30 -1.93 -8.70
CA GLY A 74 11.81 -2.07 -7.34
C GLY A 74 13.33 -2.26 -7.28
N PHE A 75 13.90 -3.07 -8.19
CA PHE A 75 15.35 -3.24 -8.32
C PHE A 75 16.03 -1.92 -8.68
N ILE A 76 15.53 -1.21 -9.70
CA ILE A 76 16.06 0.09 -10.11
C ILE A 76 16.02 1.07 -8.92
N GLN A 77 14.87 1.15 -8.23
CA GLN A 77 14.71 2.02 -7.07
C GLN A 77 15.67 1.66 -5.93
N LEU A 78 15.93 0.37 -5.67
CA LEU A 78 16.89 -0.06 -4.65
C LEU A 78 18.32 0.32 -4.99
N ASN A 79 18.76 0.06 -6.22
CA ASN A 79 20.12 0.40 -6.65
C ASN A 79 20.34 1.92 -6.62
N VAL A 80 19.36 2.68 -7.09
CA VAL A 80 19.38 4.15 -7.00
C VAL A 80 19.46 4.59 -5.53
N THR A 81 18.61 4.03 -4.66
CA THR A 81 18.63 4.36 -3.22
C THR A 81 19.99 4.08 -2.56
N GLN A 82 20.60 2.93 -2.86
CA GLN A 82 21.91 2.55 -2.31
C GLN A 82 23.04 3.44 -2.80
N TYR A 83 23.00 3.84 -4.08
CA TYR A 83 23.97 4.76 -4.66
C TYR A 83 23.95 6.12 -3.97
N PHE A 84 22.76 6.70 -3.74
CA PHE A 84 22.62 8.03 -3.15
C PHE A 84 22.73 8.06 -1.62
N THR A 85 22.25 7.02 -0.92
CA THR A 85 22.25 7.00 0.56
C THR A 85 23.59 6.52 1.14
N LYS A 86 24.53 6.07 0.29
CA LYS A 86 25.83 5.49 0.70
C LYS A 86 25.70 4.42 1.81
N GLN A 87 24.51 3.82 1.91
CA GLN A 87 24.17 2.86 2.95
C GLN A 87 24.51 1.47 2.44
N SER A 88 25.66 0.96 2.85
CA SER A 88 26.06 -0.42 2.58
C SER A 88 25.12 -1.37 3.31
N SER A 89 24.13 -1.91 2.61
CA SER A 89 23.33 -3.03 3.11
C SER A 89 24.02 -4.35 2.76
N THR A 90 25.24 -4.55 3.24
CA THR A 90 25.86 -5.87 3.33
C THR A 90 25.56 -6.50 4.69
N SER A 91 24.27 -6.64 5.02
CA SER A 91 23.87 -7.55 6.09
C SER A 91 23.46 -8.87 5.43
N ILE A 92 24.15 -9.95 5.78
CA ILE A 92 23.79 -11.32 5.36
C ILE A 92 22.33 -11.53 5.80
N ARG A 93 21.44 -11.64 4.83
CA ARG A 93 20.00 -11.75 5.09
C ARG A 93 19.73 -13.07 5.80
N SER A 94 18.95 -13.02 6.87
CA SER A 94 18.57 -14.23 7.60
C SER A 94 17.67 -15.12 6.74
N PRO A 95 17.77 -16.45 6.85
CA PRO A 95 16.86 -17.36 6.16
C PRO A 95 15.40 -17.11 6.52
N THR A 96 15.12 -16.69 7.76
CA THR A 96 13.80 -16.27 8.22
C THR A 96 13.26 -15.06 7.44
N PHE A 97 14.10 -14.07 7.13
CA PHE A 97 13.71 -12.95 6.30
C PHE A 97 13.26 -13.42 4.91
N LEU A 98 14.06 -14.26 4.25
CA LEU A 98 13.73 -14.79 2.92
C LEU A 98 12.44 -15.63 2.92
N LEU A 99 12.23 -16.44 3.96
CA LEU A 99 11.01 -17.23 4.12
C LEU A 99 9.78 -16.33 4.29
N ASN A 100 9.87 -15.29 5.12
CA ASN A 100 8.77 -14.34 5.31
C ASN A 100 8.45 -13.59 4.00
N MET A 101 9.48 -13.19 3.23
CA MET A 101 9.30 -12.55 1.92
C MET A 101 8.66 -13.49 0.90
N LEU A 102 9.04 -14.78 0.93
CA LEU A 102 8.45 -15.80 0.07
C LEU A 102 6.95 -15.98 0.36
N VAL A 103 6.57 -16.07 1.64
CA VAL A 103 5.17 -16.20 2.05
C VAL A 103 4.34 -15.00 1.57
N VAL A 104 4.81 -13.78 1.81
CA VAL A 104 4.13 -12.56 1.32
C VAL A 104 4.08 -12.54 -0.21
N GLY A 105 5.14 -12.99 -0.89
CA GLY A 105 5.18 -13.08 -2.36
C GLY A 105 4.16 -14.06 -2.93
N ILE A 106 3.97 -15.23 -2.31
CA ILE A 106 2.93 -16.19 -2.71
C ILE A 106 1.54 -15.59 -2.56
N LEU A 107 1.27 -14.92 -1.43
CA LEU A 107 -0.01 -14.25 -1.19
C LEU A 107 -0.24 -13.12 -2.21
N ARG A 108 0.79 -12.31 -2.50
CA ARG A 108 0.74 -11.24 -3.50
C ARG A 108 0.43 -11.77 -4.90
N PHE A 109 1.10 -12.84 -5.31
CA PHE A 109 0.81 -13.54 -6.56
C PHE A 109 -0.67 -13.99 -6.63
N GLY A 110 -1.14 -14.68 -5.59
CA GLY A 110 -2.53 -15.15 -5.52
C GLY A 110 -3.55 -14.01 -5.62
N THR A 111 -3.32 -12.92 -4.88
CA THR A 111 -4.17 -11.71 -4.93
C THR A 111 -4.25 -11.13 -6.34
N VAL A 112 -3.12 -10.98 -7.03
CA VAL A 112 -3.08 -10.40 -8.38
C VAL A 112 -3.84 -11.26 -9.37
N VAL A 113 -3.53 -12.56 -9.44
CA VAL A 113 -4.16 -13.47 -10.41
C VAL A 113 -5.66 -13.56 -10.17
N LEU A 114 -6.09 -13.82 -8.93
CA LEU A 114 -7.52 -13.94 -8.60
C LEU A 114 -8.26 -12.62 -8.89
N SER A 115 -7.63 -11.46 -8.61
CA SER A 115 -8.25 -10.17 -8.89
C SER A 115 -8.47 -9.98 -10.39
N LEU A 116 -7.49 -10.32 -11.22
CA LEU A 116 -7.60 -10.17 -12.68
C LEU A 116 -8.60 -11.16 -13.27
N VAL A 117 -8.64 -12.39 -12.76
CA VAL A 117 -9.68 -13.38 -13.13
C VAL A 117 -11.07 -12.83 -12.81
N SER A 118 -11.28 -12.21 -11.64
CA SER A 118 -12.59 -11.65 -11.30
C SER A 118 -13.05 -10.55 -12.26
N LEU A 119 -12.14 -9.65 -12.66
CA LEU A 119 -12.43 -8.52 -13.57
C LEU A 119 -12.73 -8.96 -15.02
N LYS A 120 -12.30 -10.17 -15.39
CA LYS A 120 -12.61 -10.79 -16.67
C LYS A 120 -14.08 -11.26 -16.75
N PHE A 121 -14.60 -11.79 -15.65
CA PHE A 121 -15.94 -12.40 -15.64
C PHE A 121 -17.05 -11.46 -15.13
N VAL A 122 -16.71 -10.46 -14.30
CA VAL A 122 -17.72 -9.61 -13.66
C VAL A 122 -17.36 -8.12 -13.76
N ALA A 123 -18.37 -7.26 -13.59
CA ALA A 123 -18.21 -5.81 -13.59
C ALA A 123 -17.29 -5.32 -12.47
N VAL A 124 -16.53 -4.26 -12.77
CA VAL A 124 -15.53 -3.69 -11.87
C VAL A 124 -16.15 -3.16 -10.58
N SER A 125 -17.28 -2.48 -10.68
CA SER A 125 -18.06 -1.95 -9.56
C SER A 125 -18.49 -3.05 -8.59
N PHE A 126 -18.91 -4.19 -9.13
CA PHE A 126 -19.29 -5.35 -8.35
C PHE A 126 -18.06 -6.00 -7.68
N THR A 127 -16.95 -6.20 -8.40
CA THR A 127 -15.70 -6.71 -7.81
C THR A 127 -15.22 -5.84 -6.65
N GLU A 128 -15.23 -4.52 -6.78
CA GLU A 128 -14.84 -3.62 -5.70
C GLU A 128 -15.85 -3.60 -4.54
N THR A 129 -17.13 -3.86 -4.82
CA THR A 129 -18.15 -4.08 -3.79
C THR A 129 -17.89 -5.37 -3.00
N VAL A 130 -17.56 -6.48 -3.68
CA VAL A 130 -17.17 -7.74 -3.03
C VAL A 130 -15.93 -7.53 -2.15
N LYS A 131 -14.90 -6.85 -2.66
CA LYS A 131 -13.68 -6.54 -1.88
C LYS A 131 -13.91 -5.60 -0.70
N SER A 132 -14.99 -4.81 -0.69
CA SER A 132 -15.34 -3.96 0.45
C SER A 132 -15.77 -4.78 1.68
N SER A 133 -16.06 -6.08 1.53
CA SER A 133 -16.25 -7.01 2.65
C SER A 133 -14.97 -7.43 3.39
N ALA A 134 -13.82 -6.81 3.07
CA ALA A 134 -12.52 -7.07 3.70
C ALA A 134 -12.54 -7.12 5.25
N PRO A 135 -13.32 -6.28 5.96
CA PRO A 135 -13.42 -6.37 7.43
C PRO A 135 -13.77 -7.75 7.96
N LEU A 136 -14.69 -8.47 7.29
CA LEU A 136 -15.11 -9.81 7.71
C LEU A 136 -13.93 -10.80 7.69
N PHE A 137 -13.21 -10.84 6.57
CA PHE A 137 -12.04 -11.71 6.43
C PHE A 137 -10.92 -11.28 7.38
N THR A 138 -10.73 -9.98 7.57
CA THR A 138 -9.71 -9.46 8.48
C THR A 138 -9.94 -9.92 9.91
N VAL A 139 -11.17 -9.85 10.43
CA VAL A 139 -11.52 -10.34 11.79
C VAL A 139 -11.31 -11.85 11.92
N LEU A 140 -11.71 -12.62 10.90
CA LEU A 140 -11.51 -14.07 10.90
C LEU A 140 -10.01 -14.42 10.93
N ILE A 141 -9.23 -13.77 10.07
CA ILE A 141 -7.78 -14.00 9.94
C ILE A 141 -7.04 -13.52 11.19
N SER A 142 -7.38 -12.36 11.75
CA SER A 142 -6.76 -11.86 12.98
C SER A 142 -7.02 -12.81 14.15
N ARG A 143 -8.25 -13.34 14.27
CA ARG A 143 -8.56 -14.36 15.27
C ARG A 143 -7.75 -15.65 15.07
N CYS A 144 -7.59 -16.11 13.83
CA CYS A 144 -6.85 -17.34 13.53
C CYS A 144 -5.32 -17.19 13.65
N MET A 145 -4.75 -16.06 13.22
CA MET A 145 -3.30 -15.84 13.15
C MET A 145 -2.72 -15.19 14.42
N LEU A 146 -3.45 -14.24 15.00
CA LEU A 146 -3.00 -13.46 16.16
C LEU A 146 -3.64 -13.93 17.47
N GLY A 147 -4.76 -14.68 17.40
CA GLY A 147 -5.51 -15.12 18.58
C GLY A 147 -6.32 -13.99 19.24
N GLU A 148 -6.41 -12.83 18.60
CA GLU A 148 -7.14 -11.67 19.13
C GLU A 148 -8.66 -11.88 18.97
N VAL A 149 -9.39 -11.73 20.06
CA VAL A 149 -10.85 -11.78 20.06
C VAL A 149 -11.38 -10.36 19.92
N THR A 150 -12.19 -10.11 18.90
CA THR A 150 -12.85 -8.82 18.68
C THR A 150 -14.13 -8.71 19.50
N GLY A 151 -14.46 -7.49 19.93
CA GLY A 151 -15.65 -7.25 20.74
C GLY A 151 -16.95 -7.42 19.94
N VAL A 152 -18.05 -7.43 20.69
CA VAL A 152 -19.40 -7.62 20.14
C VAL A 152 -19.76 -6.49 19.18
N LEU A 153 -19.31 -5.26 19.45
CA LEU A 153 -19.61 -4.09 18.62
C LEU A 153 -19.02 -4.24 17.22
N VAL A 154 -17.75 -4.67 17.14
CA VAL A 154 -17.09 -4.98 15.86
C VAL A 154 -17.84 -6.10 15.13
N ASN A 155 -18.21 -7.19 15.81
CA ASN A 155 -18.91 -8.30 15.18
C ASN A 155 -20.33 -7.92 14.67
N CYS A 156 -21.09 -7.10 15.41
CA CYS A 156 -22.38 -6.59 14.96
C CYS A 156 -22.28 -5.69 13.72
N SER A 157 -21.19 -4.90 13.61
CA SER A 157 -20.97 -4.03 12.45
C SER A 157 -20.71 -4.78 11.14
N LEU A 158 -20.38 -6.08 11.19
CA LEU A 158 -20.18 -6.92 10.00
C LEU A 158 -21.51 -7.38 9.37
N ILE A 159 -22.60 -7.39 10.14
CA ILE A 159 -23.93 -7.79 9.65
C ILE A 159 -24.38 -6.93 8.46
N PRO A 160 -24.39 -5.57 8.54
CA PRO A 160 -24.77 -4.75 7.39
C PRO A 160 -23.82 -4.94 6.20
N VAL A 161 -22.52 -5.18 6.42
CA VAL A 161 -21.57 -5.46 5.34
C VAL A 161 -21.98 -6.71 4.56
N MET A 162 -22.31 -7.80 5.24
CA MET A 162 -22.73 -9.05 4.60
C MET A 162 -24.11 -8.96 3.96
N LEU A 163 -25.04 -8.24 4.60
CA LEU A 163 -26.38 -8.02 4.04
C LEU A 163 -26.30 -7.20 2.75
N GLY A 164 -25.53 -6.11 2.74
CA GLY A 164 -25.31 -5.30 1.54
C GLY A 164 -24.65 -6.09 0.42
N LEU A 165 -23.65 -6.93 0.75
CA LEU A 165 -23.00 -7.80 -0.24
C LEU A 165 -23.98 -8.82 -0.84
N ALA A 166 -24.84 -9.43 -0.03
CA ALA A 166 -25.85 -10.37 -0.51
C ALA A 166 -26.89 -9.69 -1.43
N LEU A 167 -27.28 -8.45 -1.11
CA LEU A 167 -28.19 -7.65 -1.95
C LEU A 167 -27.56 -7.29 -3.30
N CYS A 168 -26.28 -6.90 -3.31
CA CYS A 168 -25.53 -6.65 -4.55
C CYS A 168 -25.44 -7.92 -5.41
N SER A 169 -25.04 -9.05 -4.81
CA SER A 169 -24.86 -10.31 -5.53
C SER A 169 -26.15 -10.85 -6.14
N SER A 170 -27.29 -10.66 -5.49
CA SER A 170 -28.59 -11.11 -5.99
C SER A 170 -29.16 -10.25 -7.12
N ASN A 171 -28.66 -9.01 -7.29
CA ASN A 171 -29.20 -8.04 -8.25
C ASN A 171 -28.15 -7.51 -9.23
N GLU A 172 -27.03 -8.20 -9.35
CA GLU A 172 -25.98 -7.88 -10.31
C GLU A 172 -26.33 -8.46 -11.68
N LEU A 173 -26.39 -7.60 -12.70
CA LEU A 173 -26.82 -7.98 -14.05
C LEU A 173 -25.82 -8.93 -14.74
N SER A 174 -24.54 -8.77 -14.42
CA SER A 174 -23.44 -9.58 -14.97
C SER A 174 -22.88 -10.56 -13.94
N PHE A 175 -23.75 -11.14 -13.10
CA PHE A 175 -23.30 -12.08 -12.08
C PHE A 175 -22.78 -13.38 -12.72
N ASP A 176 -21.50 -13.64 -12.55
CA ASP A 176 -20.86 -14.92 -12.87
C ASP A 176 -20.23 -15.49 -11.61
N ILE A 177 -20.56 -16.74 -11.28
CA ILE A 177 -20.09 -17.39 -10.04
C ILE A 177 -18.57 -17.55 -9.99
N ARG A 178 -17.89 -17.73 -11.13
CA ARG A 178 -16.43 -17.85 -11.20
C ARG A 178 -15.79 -16.51 -10.87
N GLY A 179 -16.34 -15.41 -11.39
CA GLY A 179 -15.83 -14.08 -11.07
C GLY A 179 -16.15 -13.65 -9.64
N PHE A 180 -17.34 -13.99 -9.12
CA PHE A 180 -17.70 -13.75 -7.72
C PHE A 180 -16.80 -14.51 -6.75
N THR A 181 -16.63 -15.82 -6.95
CA THR A 181 -15.74 -16.65 -6.12
C THR A 181 -14.30 -16.19 -6.21
N ALA A 182 -13.80 -15.84 -7.41
CA ALA A 182 -12.47 -15.27 -7.57
C ALA A 182 -12.33 -13.94 -6.80
N ALA A 183 -13.31 -13.03 -6.87
CA ALA A 183 -13.29 -11.77 -6.12
C ALA A 183 -13.29 -11.98 -4.59
N LEU A 184 -14.08 -12.96 -4.12
CA LEU A 184 -14.13 -13.31 -2.70
C LEU A 184 -12.80 -13.91 -2.23
N SER A 185 -12.22 -14.82 -3.00
CA SER A 185 -10.90 -15.40 -2.73
C SER A 185 -9.79 -14.36 -2.79
N THR A 186 -9.83 -13.41 -3.75
CA THR A 186 -8.91 -12.27 -3.79
C THR A 186 -8.95 -11.51 -2.48
N ASN A 187 -10.15 -11.20 -1.99
CA ASN A 187 -10.31 -10.44 -0.76
C ASN A 187 -9.73 -11.19 0.46
N MET A 188 -9.97 -12.49 0.55
CA MET A 188 -9.41 -13.33 1.60
C MET A 188 -7.87 -13.36 1.57
N VAL A 189 -7.27 -13.60 0.40
CA VAL A 189 -5.80 -13.65 0.24
C VAL A 189 -5.18 -12.26 0.47
N GLU A 190 -5.82 -11.19 0.00
CA GLU A 190 -5.42 -9.79 0.24
C GLU A 190 -5.43 -9.47 1.74
N CYS A 191 -6.47 -9.89 2.48
CA CYS A 191 -6.53 -9.72 3.92
C CYS A 191 -5.40 -10.50 4.64
N CYS A 192 -5.15 -11.76 4.26
CA CYS A 192 -4.03 -12.55 4.79
C CYS A 192 -2.69 -11.84 4.55
N GLN A 193 -2.47 -11.37 3.31
CA GLN A 193 -1.26 -10.65 2.92
C GLN A 193 -1.09 -9.38 3.75
N ASN A 194 -2.15 -8.60 3.92
CA ASN A 194 -2.08 -7.32 4.63
C ASN A 194 -1.84 -7.51 6.12
N VAL A 195 -2.55 -8.44 6.77
CA VAL A 195 -2.35 -8.77 8.20
C VAL A 195 -0.92 -9.27 8.42
N TYR A 196 -0.45 -10.22 7.61
CA TYR A 196 0.90 -10.77 7.73
C TYR A 196 1.98 -9.72 7.42
N SER A 197 1.81 -8.90 6.38
CA SER A 197 2.73 -7.80 6.06
C SER A 197 2.80 -6.77 7.18
N LYS A 198 1.67 -6.44 7.81
CA LYS A 198 1.63 -5.50 8.93
C LYS A 198 2.32 -6.06 10.17
N MET A 199 2.18 -7.37 10.44
CA MET A 199 2.93 -8.05 11.52
C MET A 199 4.44 -7.98 11.29
N LEU A 200 4.90 -8.08 10.04
CA LEU A 200 6.32 -7.94 9.70
C LEU A 200 6.81 -6.48 9.83
N ILE A 201 5.99 -5.48 9.50
CA ILE A 201 6.43 -4.07 9.54
C ILE A 201 6.35 -3.49 10.96
N SER A 202 5.32 -3.85 11.72
CA SER A 202 4.95 -3.17 12.96
C SER A 202 4.95 -4.08 14.20
N GLY A 203 5.29 -5.36 14.08
CA GLY A 203 5.31 -6.29 15.21
C GLY A 203 6.58 -6.19 16.07
N ASP A 204 6.44 -6.38 17.37
CA ASP A 204 7.55 -6.33 18.35
C ASP A 204 8.61 -7.42 18.11
N LYS A 205 8.21 -8.55 17.49
CA LYS A 205 9.08 -9.70 17.15
C LYS A 205 9.96 -9.48 15.92
N TYR A 206 9.52 -8.65 14.98
CA TYR A 206 10.20 -8.40 13.70
C TYR A 206 10.04 -6.91 13.38
N LYS A 207 10.87 -6.03 13.96
CA LYS A 207 10.83 -4.58 13.67
C LYS A 207 11.53 -4.29 12.34
N TYR A 208 10.84 -4.39 11.21
CA TYR A 208 11.35 -3.83 9.95
C TYR A 208 10.99 -2.34 9.89
N THR A 209 11.95 -1.46 10.20
CA THR A 209 11.72 -0.02 10.34
C THR A 209 11.16 0.60 9.04
N PRO A 210 9.95 1.20 9.04
CA PRO A 210 9.54 2.05 7.93
C PRO A 210 10.46 3.28 7.93
N THR A 211 11.22 3.50 6.86
CA THR A 211 12.15 4.65 6.80
C THR A 211 11.38 5.91 6.48
N GLU A 212 11.67 6.96 7.22
CA GLU A 212 11.24 8.32 6.94
C GLU A 212 11.58 8.68 5.49
N LEU A 213 10.54 8.94 4.70
CA LEU A 213 10.71 9.56 3.39
C LEU A 213 10.72 11.07 3.61
N GLN A 214 11.86 11.70 3.33
CA GLN A 214 11.93 13.15 3.15
C GLN A 214 11.39 13.46 1.74
N LEU A 215 10.10 13.81 1.69
CA LEU A 215 9.46 14.31 0.49
C LEU A 215 9.87 15.76 0.26
N TYR A 216 10.79 16.00 -0.67
CA TYR A 216 10.96 17.30 -1.28
C TYR A 216 10.09 17.36 -2.52
N LEU A 217 8.98 18.09 -2.43
CA LEU A 217 8.10 18.37 -3.56
C LEU A 217 8.65 19.61 -4.28
N CYS A 218 9.25 19.44 -5.45
CA CYS A 218 9.56 20.56 -6.33
C CYS A 218 8.37 20.75 -7.28
N VAL A 219 7.56 21.78 -7.04
CA VAL A 219 6.59 22.26 -8.03
C VAL A 219 7.24 23.46 -8.73
N PHE A 220 7.58 23.30 -10.00
CA PHE A 220 7.97 24.41 -10.87
C PHE A 220 7.15 24.37 -12.16
N ALA A 221 6.91 25.53 -12.74
CA ALA A 221 6.20 25.71 -14.00
C ALA A 221 6.99 26.69 -14.89
N GLY A 222 7.34 26.24 -16.10
CA GLY A 222 7.72 27.07 -17.27
C GLY A 222 9.21 27.21 -17.61
N SER A 223 9.60 26.85 -18.85
CA SER A 223 10.94 26.94 -19.51
C SER A 223 10.92 28.00 -20.66
N PRO A 224 11.97 28.28 -21.50
CA PRO A 224 12.87 27.35 -22.23
C PRO A 224 14.36 27.80 -22.22
N THR A 225 15.39 27.22 -22.86
CA THR A 225 15.64 26.16 -23.87
C THR A 225 16.96 25.43 -23.52
N GLY A 226 16.97 24.09 -23.65
CA GLY A 226 18.16 23.21 -23.60
C GLY A 226 17.77 21.77 -23.26
N LEU A 227 18.17 20.77 -24.07
CA LEU A 227 17.81 19.36 -23.83
C LEU A 227 18.73 18.76 -22.75
N GLN A 228 18.27 18.71 -21.50
CA GLN A 228 18.98 17.99 -20.44
C GLN A 228 18.03 17.15 -19.57
N PHE A 229 18.33 15.86 -19.48
CA PHE A 229 17.69 14.91 -18.58
C PHE A 229 18.28 15.09 -17.17
N TYR A 230 17.48 15.50 -16.19
CA TYR A 230 17.92 15.57 -14.79
C TYR A 230 17.16 14.56 -13.94
N LEU A 231 17.89 13.58 -13.42
CA LEU A 231 17.45 12.62 -12.41
C LEU A 231 17.65 13.24 -11.03
N CYS A 232 16.57 13.67 -10.38
CA CYS A 232 16.64 14.12 -8.98
C CYS A 232 16.47 12.93 -8.03
N VAL A 233 17.53 12.61 -7.29
CA VAL A 233 17.50 11.65 -6.19
C VAL A 233 18.09 12.35 -4.97
N PHE A 234 17.32 12.41 -3.88
CA PHE A 234 17.75 13.04 -2.64
C PHE A 234 17.87 11.96 -1.56
N ALA A 235 19.01 11.95 -0.87
CA ALA A 235 19.31 10.99 0.19
C ALA A 235 19.98 11.67 1.40
N GLY A 236 19.45 11.39 2.60
CA GLY A 236 20.24 11.34 3.85
C GLY A 236 20.06 12.44 4.92
N SER A 237 19.38 12.04 6.02
CA SER A 237 19.60 12.33 7.46
C SER A 237 19.30 13.74 8.06
N PRO A 238 19.10 13.86 9.39
CA PRO A 238 18.01 14.64 9.99
C PRO A 238 18.40 16.09 10.23
N THR A 239 17.46 17.00 10.03
CA THR A 239 17.31 18.25 10.79
C THR A 239 16.07 18.99 10.26
N GLU A 240 15.49 19.79 11.15
CA GLU A 240 14.25 20.57 11.12
C GLU A 240 13.46 20.71 9.80
N LEU A 241 12.13 20.60 9.96
CA LEU A 241 11.12 20.86 8.96
C LEU A 241 11.09 22.36 8.59
N GLN A 242 11.96 22.81 7.69
CA GLN A 242 11.87 24.16 7.11
C GLN A 242 11.31 24.12 5.69
N PHE A 243 10.09 24.64 5.56
CA PHE A 243 9.42 24.87 4.28
C PHE A 243 10.01 26.14 3.64
N TYR A 244 10.89 25.98 2.65
CA TYR A 244 11.27 27.09 1.79
C TYR A 244 10.31 27.17 0.59
N LEU A 245 9.38 28.12 0.64
CA LEU A 245 8.47 28.46 -0.46
C LEU A 245 9.05 29.66 -1.21
N CYS A 246 9.66 29.45 -2.37
CA CYS A 246 10.03 30.53 -3.29
C CYS A 246 8.92 30.73 -4.32
N VAL A 247 8.25 31.88 -4.29
CA VAL A 247 7.21 32.27 -5.26
C VAL A 247 7.73 33.41 -6.12
N PHE A 248 7.77 33.21 -7.44
CA PHE A 248 7.99 34.27 -8.42
C PHE A 248 6.84 34.25 -9.44
N ALA A 249 6.30 35.44 -9.77
CA ALA A 249 5.05 35.59 -10.53
C ALA A 249 5.29 35.99 -12.00
N GLY A 250 4.57 35.33 -12.92
CA GLY A 250 4.41 35.73 -14.33
C GLY A 250 3.96 34.58 -15.24
N SER A 251 2.87 34.77 -15.99
CA SER A 251 2.33 33.85 -17.05
C SER A 251 3.21 33.82 -18.32
N PRO A 252 3.08 32.88 -19.30
CA PRO A 252 2.08 31.81 -19.50
C PRO A 252 2.63 30.36 -19.77
N THR A 253 1.82 29.32 -19.46
CA THR A 253 1.66 27.90 -19.98
C THR A 253 2.85 27.07 -20.57
N GLU A 254 3.04 25.73 -20.50
CA GLU A 254 2.27 24.48 -20.26
C GLU A 254 3.14 23.34 -19.57
N LEU A 255 2.53 22.15 -19.37
CA LEU A 255 2.82 20.90 -18.62
C LEU A 255 4.26 20.34 -18.50
N GLN A 256 4.66 19.96 -17.27
CA GLN A 256 5.94 19.31 -16.93
C GLN A 256 5.77 17.94 -16.26
N PHE A 257 6.57 16.94 -16.64
CA PHE A 257 6.64 15.61 -16.00
C PHE A 257 7.97 15.45 -15.25
N TYR A 258 7.91 15.40 -13.92
CA TYR A 258 9.04 15.05 -13.07
C TYR A 258 8.86 13.63 -12.52
N LEU A 259 9.86 12.77 -12.72
CA LEU A 259 9.90 11.43 -12.15
C LEU A 259 10.51 11.49 -10.75
N CYS A 260 9.67 11.59 -9.72
CA CYS A 260 10.13 11.51 -8.34
C CYS A 260 10.55 10.06 -8.01
N VAL A 261 11.84 9.84 -7.77
CA VAL A 261 12.35 8.58 -7.22
C VAL A 261 12.24 8.65 -5.69
N PHE A 262 11.22 8.00 -5.16
CA PHE A 262 10.99 7.90 -3.74
C PHE A 262 11.83 6.75 -3.16
N ALA A 263 12.72 7.06 -2.22
CA ALA A 263 13.69 6.12 -1.66
C ALA A 263 13.45 5.91 -0.15
N GLY A 264 13.23 4.66 0.27
CA GLY A 264 13.13 4.26 1.68
C GLY A 264 13.06 2.73 1.85
N ARG A 265 13.15 2.19 3.07
CA ARG A 265 12.99 0.73 3.33
C ARG A 265 11.68 0.07 2.83
N PRO A 266 10.54 0.76 2.62
CA PRO A 266 9.38 0.16 1.95
C PRO A 266 9.70 -0.43 0.56
N THR A 267 10.71 0.13 -0.13
CA THR A 267 11.19 -0.36 -1.42
C THR A 267 11.81 -1.75 -1.30
N GLU A 268 12.49 -2.06 -0.19
CA GLU A 268 13.11 -3.38 0.02
C GLU A 268 12.05 -4.46 0.21
N LEU A 269 11.07 -4.19 1.08
CA LEU A 269 9.94 -5.11 1.30
C LEU A 269 9.18 -5.34 0.00
N GLN A 270 8.87 -4.27 -0.75
CA GLN A 270 8.17 -4.41 -2.03
C GLN A 270 8.99 -5.17 -3.06
N PHE A 271 10.29 -4.91 -3.17
CA PHE A 271 11.15 -5.62 -4.11
C PHE A 271 11.22 -7.11 -3.80
N TYR A 272 11.52 -7.50 -2.56
CA TYR A 272 11.67 -8.91 -2.21
C TYR A 272 10.37 -9.69 -2.33
N THR A 273 9.25 -9.09 -1.91
CA THR A 273 7.94 -9.73 -2.06
C THR A 273 7.55 -9.87 -3.53
N SER A 274 7.85 -8.87 -4.37
CA SER A 274 7.59 -8.94 -5.82
C SER A 274 8.50 -9.95 -6.52
N LEU A 275 9.79 -9.99 -6.16
CA LEU A 275 10.75 -10.98 -6.67
C LEU A 275 10.30 -12.40 -6.33
N SER A 276 9.94 -12.66 -5.07
CA SER A 276 9.38 -13.94 -4.65
C SER A 276 8.08 -14.28 -5.40
N SER A 277 7.22 -13.30 -5.65
CA SER A 277 5.99 -13.49 -6.44
C SER A 277 6.31 -13.94 -7.87
N VAL A 278 7.26 -13.27 -8.54
CA VAL A 278 7.68 -13.60 -9.91
C VAL A 278 8.29 -15.01 -9.97
N LEU A 279 9.14 -15.37 -9.02
CA LEU A 279 9.76 -16.71 -8.97
C LEU A 279 8.73 -17.83 -8.87
N VAL A 280 7.66 -17.62 -8.09
CA VAL A 280 6.55 -18.58 -7.98
C VAL A 280 5.66 -18.56 -9.22
N GLN A 281 5.48 -17.39 -9.83
CA GLN A 281 4.56 -17.17 -10.95
C GLN A 281 5.08 -17.68 -12.30
N LEU A 282 6.38 -17.64 -12.55
CA LEU A 282 6.96 -18.07 -13.84
C LEU A 282 6.64 -19.54 -14.17
N PRO A 283 6.82 -20.52 -13.26
CA PRO A 283 6.40 -21.91 -13.50
C PRO A 283 4.90 -22.07 -13.73
N VAL A 284 4.08 -21.37 -12.94
CA VAL A 284 2.61 -21.45 -13.02
C VAL A 284 2.12 -20.90 -14.36
N THR A 285 2.67 -19.78 -14.81
CA THR A 285 2.29 -19.16 -16.09
C THR A 285 2.72 -20.01 -17.27
N TYR A 286 3.95 -20.57 -17.22
CA TYR A 286 4.41 -21.47 -18.26
C TYR A 286 3.46 -22.67 -18.44
N PHE A 287 2.98 -23.24 -17.33
CA PHE A 287 2.06 -24.36 -17.35
C PHE A 287 0.63 -23.98 -17.79
N LEU A 288 0.13 -22.81 -17.37
CA LEU A 288 -1.25 -22.39 -17.65
C LEU A 288 -1.46 -21.75 -19.03
N VAL A 289 -0.49 -20.99 -19.54
CA VAL A 289 -0.63 -20.16 -20.74
C VAL A 289 0.06 -20.77 -21.95
N GLY A 290 1.13 -21.55 -21.74
CA GLY A 290 1.96 -22.10 -22.81
C GLY A 290 2.66 -21.02 -23.65
N PRO A 291 3.63 -21.39 -24.51
CA PRO A 291 4.38 -20.43 -25.33
C PRO A 291 3.56 -19.84 -26.50
N ALA A 292 2.44 -20.45 -26.88
CA ALA A 292 1.62 -20.03 -28.01
C ALA A 292 0.93 -18.67 -27.79
N GLN A 293 0.51 -18.37 -26.55
CA GLN A 293 -0.12 -17.08 -26.23
C GLN A 293 0.86 -15.90 -26.34
N LEU A 294 2.16 -16.11 -26.10
CA LEU A 294 3.17 -15.04 -26.25
C LEU A 294 3.31 -14.55 -27.69
N GLN A 295 2.98 -15.38 -28.68
CA GLN A 295 3.04 -15.01 -30.11
C GLN A 295 1.87 -14.11 -30.54
N THR A 296 0.84 -13.98 -29.71
CA THR A 296 -0.36 -13.16 -30.00
C THR A 296 -0.29 -11.74 -29.44
N VAL A 297 0.84 -11.36 -28.84
CA VAL A 297 1.01 -10.03 -28.22
C VAL A 297 1.26 -8.97 -29.28
N THR A 298 0.25 -8.13 -29.53
CA THR A 298 0.38 -6.95 -30.41
C THR A 298 1.23 -5.86 -29.74
N PRO A 299 1.85 -4.94 -30.50
CA PRO A 299 2.63 -3.84 -29.92
C PRO A 299 1.77 -2.92 -29.03
N GLU A 300 0.51 -2.71 -29.38
CA GLU A 300 -0.45 -1.94 -28.57
C GLU A 300 -0.73 -2.61 -27.22
N LEU A 301 -0.93 -3.94 -27.22
CA LEU A 301 -1.09 -4.73 -26.00
C LEU A 301 0.20 -4.68 -25.16
N LEU A 302 1.37 -4.79 -25.78
CA LEU A 302 2.64 -4.70 -25.07
C LEU A 302 2.85 -3.34 -24.39
N GLN A 303 2.52 -2.24 -25.07
CA GLN A 303 2.60 -0.90 -24.49
C GLN A 303 1.62 -0.72 -23.33
N ALA A 304 0.38 -1.20 -23.47
CA ALA A 304 -0.62 -1.16 -22.41
C ALA A 304 -0.20 -2.01 -21.20
N LEU A 305 0.35 -3.20 -21.42
CA LEU A 305 0.90 -4.09 -20.38
C LEU A 305 2.06 -3.43 -19.63
N ALA A 306 2.98 -2.78 -20.36
CA ALA A 306 4.11 -2.08 -19.77
C ALA A 306 3.66 -0.88 -18.91
N LEU A 307 2.77 -0.03 -19.45
CA LEU A 307 2.20 1.10 -18.72
C LEU A 307 1.47 0.61 -17.45
N ASN A 308 0.64 -0.43 -17.58
CA ASN A 308 -0.06 -1.02 -16.46
C ASN A 308 0.90 -1.55 -15.38
N GLY A 309 1.98 -2.22 -15.78
CA GLY A 309 2.99 -2.70 -14.84
C GLY A 309 3.67 -1.59 -14.04
N VAL A 310 4.01 -0.47 -14.69
CA VAL A 310 4.58 0.70 -14.01
C VAL A 310 3.57 1.34 -13.05
N VAL A 311 2.32 1.53 -13.48
CA VAL A 311 1.26 2.12 -12.65
C VAL A 311 0.92 1.22 -11.46
N PHE A 312 0.91 -0.10 -11.65
CA PHE A 312 0.71 -1.09 -10.58
C PHE A 312 1.84 -1.07 -9.54
N HIS A 313 3.09 -0.87 -9.99
CA HIS A 313 4.23 -0.65 -9.10
C HIS A 313 4.05 0.62 -8.26
N LEU A 314 3.70 1.74 -8.89
CA LEU A 314 3.49 3.03 -8.21
C LEU A 314 2.33 2.97 -7.22
N GLN A 315 1.24 2.27 -7.57
CA GLN A 315 0.13 1.99 -6.64
C GLN A 315 0.61 1.21 -5.42
N SER A 316 1.34 0.10 -5.63
CA SER A 316 1.82 -0.74 -4.54
C SER A 316 2.78 0.02 -3.62
N PHE A 317 3.66 0.80 -4.23
CA PHE A 317 4.68 1.56 -3.55
C PHE A 317 4.10 2.67 -2.66
N THR A 318 3.19 3.48 -3.21
CA THR A 318 2.48 4.52 -2.44
C THR A 318 1.63 3.92 -1.31
N ALA A 319 1.05 2.72 -1.50
CA ALA A 319 0.33 2.01 -0.45
C ALA A 319 1.24 1.64 0.73
N TYR A 320 2.41 1.04 0.47
CA TYR A 320 3.36 0.65 1.51
C TYR A 320 3.92 1.87 2.27
N ILE A 321 4.18 2.97 1.56
CA ILE A 321 4.58 4.23 2.21
C ILE A 321 3.48 4.71 3.16
N LEU A 322 2.22 4.76 2.68
CA LEU A 322 1.11 5.21 3.50
C LEU A 322 0.96 4.36 4.76
N MET A 323 1.09 3.03 4.66
CA MET A 323 1.06 2.12 5.82
C MET A 323 2.13 2.40 6.89
N GLY A 324 3.23 3.06 6.51
CA GLY A 324 4.29 3.51 7.42
C GLY A 324 4.00 4.86 8.09
N TYR A 325 3.21 5.73 7.46
CA TYR A 325 2.87 7.06 7.99
C TYR A 325 1.66 7.08 8.92
N ILE A 326 0.69 6.19 8.70
CA ILE A 326 -0.58 6.24 9.41
C ILE A 326 -0.82 4.97 10.24
N SER A 327 -1.62 5.11 11.29
CA SER A 327 -2.00 3.98 12.13
C SER A 327 -2.77 2.93 11.31
N PRO A 328 -2.80 1.66 11.74
CA PRO A 328 -3.55 0.59 11.07
C PRO A 328 -5.02 0.96 10.86
N VAL A 329 -5.61 1.62 11.86
CA VAL A 329 -7.01 2.04 11.86
C VAL A 329 -7.26 3.13 10.82
N THR A 330 -6.38 4.13 10.75
CA THR A 330 -6.49 5.19 9.73
C THR A 330 -6.26 4.64 8.33
N TYR A 331 -5.36 3.66 8.16
CA TYR A 331 -5.15 2.97 6.90
C TYR A 331 -6.41 2.20 6.45
N SER A 332 -7.11 1.54 7.39
CA SER A 332 -8.38 0.86 7.11
C SER A 332 -9.46 1.82 6.60
N VAL A 333 -9.60 2.99 7.24
CA VAL A 333 -10.55 4.04 6.80
C VAL A 333 -10.17 4.56 5.40
N ALA A 334 -8.89 4.85 5.17
CA ALA A 334 -8.39 5.27 3.86
C ALA A 334 -8.64 4.21 2.78
N ASN A 335 -8.47 2.93 3.07
CA ASN A 335 -8.75 1.86 2.11
C ASN A 335 -10.25 1.75 1.80
N THR A 336 -11.10 1.93 2.82
CA THR A 336 -12.57 1.95 2.65
C THR A 336 -13.01 3.06 1.69
N LEU A 337 -12.51 4.28 1.91
CA LEU A 337 -12.80 5.42 1.05
C LEU A 337 -12.30 5.18 -0.38
N LYS A 338 -11.07 4.65 -0.53
CA LYS A 338 -10.53 4.26 -1.84
C LYS A 338 -11.48 3.33 -2.59
N ARG A 339 -11.99 2.28 -1.93
CA ARG A 339 -12.93 1.33 -2.56
C ARG A 339 -14.23 2.01 -2.98
N ALA A 340 -14.81 2.84 -2.12
CA ALA A 340 -16.01 3.61 -2.44
C ALA A 340 -15.83 4.46 -3.70
N LEU A 341 -14.69 5.17 -3.79
CA LEU A 341 -14.36 6.01 -4.95
C LEU A 341 -14.16 5.16 -6.21
N LEU A 342 -13.47 4.02 -6.13
CA LEU A 342 -13.23 3.14 -7.27
C LEU A 342 -14.52 2.51 -7.82
N ILE A 343 -15.51 2.20 -6.96
CA ILE A 343 -16.82 1.72 -7.40
C ILE A 343 -17.47 2.77 -8.31
N TRP A 344 -17.66 4.00 -7.83
CA TRP A 344 -18.31 5.06 -8.61
C TRP A 344 -17.50 5.47 -9.83
N PHE A 345 -16.18 5.58 -9.70
CA PHE A 345 -15.27 5.84 -10.81
C PHE A 345 -15.44 4.80 -11.93
N SER A 346 -15.54 3.51 -11.57
CA SER A 346 -15.73 2.43 -12.53
C SER A 346 -17.12 2.46 -13.19
N VAL A 347 -18.17 2.86 -12.47
CA VAL A 347 -19.52 3.02 -13.05
C VAL A 347 -19.53 4.14 -14.09
N VAL A 348 -18.93 5.28 -13.76
CA VAL A 348 -18.89 6.46 -14.66
C VAL A 348 -18.06 6.18 -15.91
N ILE A 349 -16.90 5.55 -15.77
CA ILE A 349 -15.98 5.32 -16.90
C ILE A 349 -16.41 4.15 -17.79
N PHE A 350 -16.83 3.03 -17.19
CA PHE A 350 -17.20 1.86 -17.97
C PHE A 350 -18.67 1.85 -18.38
N GLY A 351 -19.49 2.78 -17.84
CA GLY A 351 -20.90 2.88 -18.18
C GLY A 351 -21.72 1.64 -17.85
N ASN A 352 -21.25 0.79 -16.93
CA ASN A 352 -21.95 -0.45 -16.59
C ASN A 352 -23.29 -0.11 -15.92
N PRO A 353 -24.42 -0.68 -16.37
CA PRO A 353 -25.71 -0.43 -15.75
C PRO A 353 -25.72 -0.96 -14.31
N VAL A 354 -26.03 -0.08 -13.35
CA VAL A 354 -26.18 -0.45 -11.94
C VAL A 354 -27.66 -0.42 -11.59
N THR A 355 -28.19 -1.54 -11.10
CA THR A 355 -29.58 -1.61 -10.63
C THR A 355 -29.74 -0.78 -9.36
N VAL A 356 -30.93 -0.23 -9.12
CA VAL A 356 -31.22 0.53 -7.89
C VAL A 356 -30.91 -0.31 -6.65
N LEU A 357 -31.23 -1.61 -6.69
CA LEU A 357 -30.99 -2.51 -5.57
C LEU A 357 -29.50 -2.83 -5.36
N SER A 358 -28.71 -2.94 -6.43
CA SER A 358 -27.24 -3.01 -6.34
C SER A 358 -26.65 -1.73 -5.76
N ALA A 359 -27.13 -0.55 -6.17
CA ALA A 359 -26.70 0.73 -5.60
C ALA A 359 -27.03 0.86 -4.10
N VAL A 360 -28.22 0.43 -3.69
CA VAL A 360 -28.62 0.37 -2.27
C VAL A 360 -27.74 -0.61 -1.51
N GLY A 361 -27.49 -1.80 -2.06
CA GLY A 361 -26.59 -2.79 -1.46
C GLY A 361 -25.17 -2.23 -1.27
N THR A 362 -24.62 -1.55 -2.28
CA THR A 362 -23.31 -0.89 -2.18
C THR A 362 -23.31 0.16 -1.07
N ALA A 363 -24.35 0.99 -0.97
CA ALA A 363 -24.45 1.98 0.11
C ALA A 363 -24.49 1.32 1.51
N ILE A 364 -25.24 0.23 1.67
CA ILE A 364 -25.28 -0.55 2.91
C ILE A 364 -23.90 -1.13 3.26
N VAL A 365 -23.18 -1.66 2.27
CA VAL A 365 -21.79 -2.14 2.47
C VAL A 365 -20.91 -1.00 2.98
N LEU A 366 -20.94 0.17 2.31
CA LEU A 366 -20.10 1.31 2.70
C LEU A 366 -20.41 1.80 4.12
N VAL A 367 -21.69 1.92 4.48
CA VAL A 367 -22.10 2.28 5.84
C VAL A 367 -21.63 1.23 6.84
N GLY A 368 -21.79 -0.06 6.53
CA GLY A 368 -21.33 -1.15 7.37
C GLY A 368 -19.82 -1.11 7.64
N VAL A 369 -19.00 -0.84 6.60
CA VAL A 369 -17.55 -0.73 6.76
C VAL A 369 -17.17 0.51 7.59
N LEU A 370 -17.89 1.63 7.45
CA LEU A 370 -17.70 2.80 8.30
C LEU A 370 -18.05 2.52 9.77
N CYS A 371 -19.15 1.81 10.02
CA CYS A 371 -19.53 1.34 11.35
C CYS A 371 -18.45 0.41 11.94
N TYR A 372 -17.92 -0.52 11.13
CA TYR A 372 -16.82 -1.40 11.52
C TYR A 372 -15.57 -0.63 11.94
N ASN A 373 -15.12 0.31 11.10
CA ASN A 373 -13.94 1.12 11.42
C ASN A 373 -14.13 1.94 12.71
N ARG A 374 -15.35 2.46 12.95
CA ARG A 374 -15.67 3.15 14.21
C ARG A 374 -15.72 2.21 15.42
N ALA A 375 -16.28 1.03 15.26
CA ALA A 375 -16.31 0.02 16.33
C ALA A 375 -14.89 -0.39 16.73
N GLN A 376 -14.01 -0.61 15.74
CA GLN A 376 -12.61 -0.95 15.97
C GLN A 376 -11.85 0.20 16.66
N GLN A 377 -12.13 1.46 16.30
CA GLN A 377 -11.59 2.63 17.00
C GLN A 377 -12.00 2.67 18.47
N TYR A 378 -13.28 2.42 18.74
CA TYR A 378 -13.82 2.45 20.10
C TYR A 378 -13.22 1.36 20.99
N GLU A 379 -13.10 0.14 20.47
CA GLU A 379 -12.47 -0.98 21.17
C GLU A 379 -10.97 -0.73 21.41
N ALA A 380 -10.25 -0.17 20.43
CA ALA A 380 -8.85 0.20 20.60
C ALA A 380 -8.65 1.30 21.66
N ALA A 381 -9.55 2.28 21.73
CA ALA A 381 -9.50 3.34 22.75
C ALA A 381 -9.84 2.80 24.15
N ALA A 382 -10.78 1.87 24.26
CA ALA A 382 -11.18 1.27 25.53
C ALA A 382 -10.10 0.36 26.15
N GLY A 383 -9.18 -0.20 25.33
CA GLY A 383 -8.07 -1.04 25.79
C GLY A 383 -6.77 -0.30 26.09
N ALA A 384 -6.69 1.03 25.88
CA ALA A 384 -5.46 1.80 26.10
C ALA A 384 -5.21 2.04 27.61
N PRO A 385 -3.96 1.93 28.10
CA PRO A 385 -3.63 2.27 29.48
C PRO A 385 -3.92 3.76 29.75
N PRO A 386 -4.33 4.12 30.98
CA PRO A 386 -4.60 5.51 31.33
C PRO A 386 -3.35 6.39 31.12
N PRO A 387 -3.52 7.67 30.76
CA PRO A 387 -2.40 8.60 30.63
C PRO A 387 -1.58 8.61 31.93
N LEU A 388 -0.25 8.52 31.79
CA LEU A 388 0.64 8.70 32.94
C LEU A 388 0.34 10.07 33.58
N PRO A 389 0.29 10.15 34.92
CA PRO A 389 0.19 11.44 35.58
C PRO A 389 1.36 12.33 35.12
N PRO A 390 1.15 13.67 35.02
CA PRO A 390 2.22 14.59 34.69
C PRO A 390 3.40 14.35 35.64
N ALA A 391 4.62 14.29 35.11
CA ALA A 391 5.82 14.15 35.91
C ALA A 391 5.85 15.30 36.93
N GLU A 392 5.95 14.97 38.22
CA GLU A 392 6.26 15.97 39.24
C GLU A 392 7.57 16.65 38.85
N GLU A 393 7.52 17.97 38.64
CA GLU A 393 8.73 18.77 38.51
C GLU A 393 9.58 18.53 39.76
N PRO A 394 10.89 18.21 39.64
CA PRO A 394 11.73 18.05 40.81
C PRO A 394 11.75 19.38 41.57
N ASP A 395 11.26 19.36 42.81
CA ASP A 395 11.29 20.49 43.73
C ASP A 395 12.67 21.15 43.66
N SER A 396 12.68 22.41 43.21
CA SER A 396 13.87 23.23 43.23
C SER A 396 14.33 23.32 44.69
N VAL A 397 15.40 22.60 45.03
CA VAL A 397 16.11 22.76 46.29
C VAL A 397 16.54 24.22 46.37
N THR A 398 15.79 25.02 47.11
CA THR A 398 16.21 26.34 47.56
C THR A 398 17.44 26.14 48.43
N VAL A 399 18.61 26.41 47.85
CA VAL A 399 19.85 26.60 48.59
C VAL A 399 19.67 27.88 49.41
N GLU A 400 19.24 27.74 50.67
CA GLU A 400 19.37 28.80 51.66
C GLU A 400 20.87 29.07 51.88
N ARG A 401 21.23 30.35 51.81
CA ARG A 401 22.59 30.87 51.95
C ARG A 401 22.98 31.06 53.41
#